data_AF-A0A7M4A314-F1
#
_entry.id   AF-A0A7M4A314-F1
#
_cell.length_a   1.000
_cell.length_b   1.000
_cell.length_c   1.000
_cell.angle_alpha   90.00
_cell.angle_beta   90.00
_cell.angle_gamma   90.00
#
_symmetry.space_group_name_H-M   'P 1'
#
loop_
_entity.id
_entity.type
_entity.pdbx_description
1 polymer ?
#
loop_
_entity_poly.entity_id
_entity_poly.type
_entity_poly.pdbx_seq_one_letter_code
_entity_poly.pdbx_strand_id
1 'polypeptide(L)'
;IIADPNDYAAKKRYEQGWLSELHYDLDNLVSRTRESITKKEAVSLGYVGNIIDVWEKLYSENIVPELGSDQTSLHNPWLGGYTPHGMDYEEMKEMISKDPNEFKTKVKQSLVRHVEVINKLSEKGMYFWDYGNAFLLEASRAGADVLSQKTESGFRYPSYVEDIMGPICFDYGFGPFRWVCSSGNDQDLAVTDAIASKVLRKLASEAPDEIKSQYYDNIRWIENAEENGLVVGSKARILYADERGRVEIAEEFNNAIA
;
A
#
# COMPACT_ATOMS: atom_id res chain seq x y z
N ILE A 1 8.62 -4.54 3.73
CA ILE A 1 8.96 -3.68 4.89
C ILE A 1 8.04 -2.47 4.85
N ILE A 2 7.47 -2.03 5.97
CA ILE A 2 6.61 -0.85 6.07
C ILE A 2 7.17 0.03 7.18
N ALA A 3 7.57 1.27 6.89
CA ALA A 3 8.04 2.20 7.91
C ALA A 3 6.95 3.21 8.25
N ASP A 4 6.74 3.45 9.54
CA ASP A 4 5.85 4.49 10.05
C ASP A 4 6.48 5.14 11.29
N PRO A 5 6.74 6.46 11.29
CA PRO A 5 7.31 7.14 12.45
C PRO A 5 6.33 7.20 13.64
N ASN A 6 5.02 7.00 13.40
CA ASN A 6 4.02 7.01 14.44
C ASN A 6 3.88 5.61 15.09
N ASP A 7 4.53 5.43 16.23
CA ASP A 7 4.47 4.20 17.03
C ASP A 7 3.03 3.73 17.30
N TYR A 8 2.11 4.65 17.58
CA TYR A 8 0.71 4.30 17.82
C TYR A 8 0.04 3.69 16.58
N ALA A 9 0.29 4.24 15.40
CA ALA A 9 -0.27 3.72 14.16
C ALA A 9 0.32 2.35 13.83
N ALA A 10 1.64 2.19 13.94
CA ALA A 10 2.34 0.95 13.68
C ALA A 10 1.90 -0.19 14.63
N LYS A 11 1.86 0.10 15.95
CA LYS A 11 1.34 -0.84 16.96
C LYS A 11 -0.08 -1.27 16.69
N LYS A 12 -0.96 -0.33 16.33
CA LYS A 12 -2.35 -0.65 16.01
C LYS A 12 -2.45 -1.65 14.85
N ARG A 13 -1.62 -1.55 13.81
CA ARG A 13 -1.60 -2.52 12.70
C ARG A 13 -1.07 -3.88 13.11
N TYR A 14 -0.06 -3.90 13.98
CA TYR A 14 0.45 -5.13 14.58
C TYR A 14 -0.61 -5.83 15.44
N GLU A 15 -1.27 -5.10 16.35
CA GLU A 15 -2.34 -5.64 17.21
C GLU A 15 -3.55 -6.13 16.41
N GLN A 16 -3.84 -5.51 15.26
CA GLN A 16 -4.89 -5.94 14.33
C GLN A 16 -4.52 -7.18 13.50
N GLY A 17 -3.28 -7.67 13.57
CA GLY A 17 -2.78 -8.77 12.75
C GLY A 17 -2.47 -8.40 11.30
N TRP A 18 -2.51 -7.10 10.94
CA TRP A 18 -2.18 -6.61 9.59
C TRP A 18 -0.67 -6.55 9.36
N LEU A 19 0.10 -6.54 10.44
CA LEU A 19 1.55 -6.51 10.44
C LEU A 19 2.07 -7.72 11.24
N SER A 20 2.94 -8.54 10.65
CA SER A 20 3.44 -9.77 11.29
C SER A 20 4.45 -9.48 12.39
N GLU A 21 5.33 -8.50 12.19
CA GLU A 21 6.40 -8.16 13.12
C GLU A 21 6.59 -6.64 13.20
N LEU A 22 6.98 -6.14 14.37
CA LEU A 22 7.26 -4.74 14.61
C LEU A 22 8.69 -4.55 15.14
N HIS A 23 9.47 -3.73 14.45
CA HIS A 23 10.88 -3.48 14.72
C HIS A 23 11.12 -2.02 15.09
N TYR A 24 11.97 -1.77 16.08
CA TYR A 24 12.41 -0.44 16.51
C TYR A 24 13.88 -0.18 16.23
N ASP A 25 14.63 -1.24 15.96
CA ASP A 25 16.05 -1.19 15.67
C ASP A 25 16.27 -1.58 14.21
N LEU A 26 17.05 -0.75 13.52
CA LEU A 26 17.23 -0.85 12.08
C LEU A 26 18.15 -2.02 11.68
N ASP A 27 19.15 -2.34 12.51
CA ASP A 27 20.05 -3.47 12.26
C ASP A 27 19.30 -4.81 12.41
N ASN A 28 18.44 -4.93 13.41
CA ASN A 28 17.56 -6.08 13.60
C ASN A 28 16.59 -6.25 12.42
N LEU A 29 15.96 -5.16 11.96
CA LEU A 29 15.07 -5.19 10.79
C LEU A 29 15.80 -5.72 9.54
N VAL A 30 17.03 -5.24 9.29
CA VAL A 30 17.84 -5.67 8.14
C VAL A 30 18.26 -7.14 8.25
N SER A 31 18.70 -7.56 9.44
CA SER A 31 19.05 -8.96 9.70
C SER A 31 17.84 -9.86 9.41
N ARG A 32 16.67 -9.50 9.94
CA ARG A 32 15.42 -10.21 9.71
C ARG A 32 15.02 -10.22 8.24
N THR A 33 15.17 -9.10 7.54
CA THR A 33 14.91 -8.99 6.09
C THR A 33 15.74 -10.00 5.30
N ARG A 34 17.04 -10.13 5.58
CA ARG A 34 17.92 -11.11 4.92
C ARG A 34 17.46 -12.55 5.18
N GLU A 35 17.06 -12.84 6.41
CA GLU A 35 16.52 -14.15 6.78
C GLU A 35 15.23 -14.46 6.01
N SER A 36 14.28 -13.51 5.94
CA SER A 36 13.01 -13.68 5.21
C SER A 36 13.25 -13.93 3.72
N ILE A 37 14.17 -13.19 3.10
CA ILE A 37 14.56 -13.37 1.70
C ILE A 37 15.15 -14.78 1.50
N THR A 38 16.09 -15.19 2.35
CA THR A 38 16.76 -16.50 2.26
C THR A 38 15.77 -17.66 2.39
N LYS A 39 14.81 -17.53 3.31
CA LYS A 39 13.77 -18.55 3.55
C LYS A 39 12.59 -18.45 2.59
N LYS A 40 12.52 -17.42 1.73
CA LYS A 40 11.35 -17.10 0.89
C LYS A 40 10.06 -17.01 1.71
N GLU A 41 10.16 -16.37 2.86
CA GLU A 41 9.08 -16.26 3.82
C GLU A 41 8.16 -15.08 3.48
N ALA A 42 6.85 -15.34 3.41
CA ALA A 42 5.84 -14.30 3.25
C ALA A 42 5.55 -13.66 4.62
N VAL A 43 6.24 -12.55 4.93
CA VAL A 43 6.13 -11.85 6.22
C VAL A 43 6.07 -10.33 6.01
N SER A 44 5.21 -9.64 6.78
CA SER A 44 5.18 -8.18 6.81
C SER A 44 5.97 -7.64 8.01
N LEU A 45 7.09 -6.97 7.70
CA LEU A 45 7.99 -6.37 8.68
C LEU A 45 7.71 -4.87 8.79
N GLY A 46 7.27 -4.41 9.95
CA GLY A 46 7.07 -2.99 10.23
C GLY A 46 8.24 -2.39 10.97
N TYR A 47 8.54 -1.13 10.68
CA TYR A 47 9.59 -0.37 11.34
C TYR A 47 9.01 0.92 11.91
N VAL A 48 9.23 1.15 13.21
CA VAL A 48 8.85 2.40 13.86
C VAL A 48 9.97 3.42 13.69
N GLY A 49 9.86 4.25 12.67
CA GLY A 49 10.88 5.23 12.31
C GLY A 49 10.68 5.80 10.91
N ASN A 50 11.64 6.60 10.45
CA ASN A 50 11.54 7.25 9.15
C ASN A 50 11.88 6.27 8.02
N ILE A 51 11.11 6.29 6.94
CA ILE A 51 11.34 5.45 5.76
C ILE A 51 12.69 5.71 5.08
N ILE A 52 13.21 6.94 5.18
CA ILE A 52 14.53 7.30 4.62
C ILE A 52 15.64 6.49 5.29
N ASP A 53 15.55 6.24 6.61
CA ASP A 53 16.53 5.42 7.33
C ASP A 53 16.55 3.98 6.79
N VAL A 54 15.37 3.43 6.52
CA VAL A 54 15.22 2.10 5.91
C VAL A 54 15.84 2.06 4.53
N TRP A 55 15.50 3.00 3.64
CA TRP A 55 16.05 3.03 2.29
C TRP A 55 17.58 3.16 2.28
N GLU A 56 18.13 4.07 3.10
CA GLU A 56 19.58 4.30 3.17
C GLU A 56 20.32 3.09 3.72
N LYS A 57 19.74 2.43 4.72
CA LYS A 57 20.31 1.21 5.28
C LYS A 57 20.26 0.07 4.27
N LEU A 58 19.13 -0.17 3.59
CA LEU A 58 19.04 -1.18 2.55
C LEU A 58 20.07 -0.93 1.43
N TYR A 59 20.21 0.32 1.00
CA TYR A 59 21.19 0.70 -0.01
C TYR A 59 22.64 0.43 0.43
N SER A 60 23.01 0.80 1.67
CA SER A 60 24.36 0.59 2.20
C SER A 60 24.70 -0.88 2.46
N GLU A 61 23.71 -1.68 2.81
CA GLU A 61 23.79 -3.12 3.03
C GLU A 61 23.69 -3.94 1.73
N ASN A 62 23.60 -3.25 0.59
CA ASN A 62 23.44 -3.79 -0.76
C ASN A 62 22.24 -4.75 -0.90
N ILE A 63 21.16 -4.46 -0.18
CA ILE A 63 19.87 -5.13 -0.31
C ILE A 63 19.01 -4.22 -1.19
N VAL A 64 18.75 -4.66 -2.42
CA VAL A 64 17.93 -3.90 -3.37
C VAL A 64 16.53 -4.51 -3.38
N PRO A 65 15.51 -3.80 -2.91
CA PRO A 65 14.13 -4.27 -3.01
C PRO A 65 13.73 -4.39 -4.48
N GLU A 66 12.98 -5.45 -4.80
CA GLU A 66 12.43 -5.61 -6.16
C GLU A 66 11.35 -4.56 -6.44
N LEU A 67 10.55 -4.23 -5.42
CA LEU A 67 9.43 -3.30 -5.46
C LEU A 67 9.59 -2.24 -4.37
N GLY A 68 9.32 -0.98 -4.70
CA GLY A 68 9.31 0.14 -3.77
C GLY A 68 8.19 1.14 -4.07
N SER A 69 7.64 1.74 -3.03
CA SER A 69 6.58 2.76 -3.14
C SER A 69 6.56 3.63 -1.89
N ASP A 70 5.85 4.75 -1.95
CA ASP A 70 5.54 5.60 -0.80
C ASP A 70 4.03 5.80 -0.65
N GLN A 71 3.53 5.76 0.59
CA GLN A 71 2.11 6.00 0.92
C GLN A 71 1.96 6.97 2.10
N THR A 72 2.95 7.84 2.31
CA THR A 72 2.83 8.94 3.28
C THR A 72 1.74 9.93 2.86
N SER A 73 1.29 10.81 3.75
CA SER A 73 0.16 11.72 3.46
C SER A 73 0.61 13.03 2.80
N LEU A 74 1.28 12.94 1.66
CA LEU A 74 1.81 14.09 0.91
C LEU A 74 0.76 14.91 0.16
N HIS A 75 -0.52 14.53 0.25
CA HIS A 75 -1.63 15.44 -0.05
C HIS A 75 -1.77 16.56 1.01
N ASN A 76 -1.18 16.38 2.20
CA ASN A 76 -1.16 17.38 3.27
C ASN A 76 0.20 17.42 4.01
N PRO A 77 1.30 17.73 3.31
CA PRO A 77 2.66 17.60 3.83
C PRO A 77 2.94 18.58 4.98
N TRP A 78 2.28 19.73 4.99
CA TRP A 78 2.57 20.84 5.91
C TRP A 78 1.87 20.73 7.27
N LEU A 79 0.91 19.82 7.41
CA LEU A 79 0.11 19.65 8.63
C LEU A 79 0.29 18.25 9.24
N GLY A 80 1.50 17.69 9.13
CA GLY A 80 1.85 16.41 9.74
C GLY A 80 1.59 15.18 8.88
N GLY A 81 1.30 15.36 7.60
CA GLY A 81 1.20 14.24 6.66
C GLY A 81 2.54 13.59 6.29
N TYR A 82 3.65 14.27 6.59
CA TYR A 82 5.01 13.79 6.34
C TYR A 82 5.94 14.19 7.50
N THR A 83 6.58 13.21 8.14
CA THR A 83 7.58 13.47 9.20
C THR A 83 8.95 13.67 8.56
N PRO A 84 9.62 14.82 8.78
CA PRO A 84 10.97 15.05 8.31
C PRO A 84 11.98 14.00 8.82
N HIS A 85 13.03 13.77 8.03
CA HIS A 85 14.15 12.91 8.42
C HIS A 85 14.89 13.49 9.63
N GLY A 86 15.38 12.63 10.52
CA GLY A 86 16.12 13.02 11.72
C GLY A 86 15.26 13.67 12.81
N MET A 87 13.95 13.50 12.74
CA MET A 87 12.96 14.02 13.70
C MET A 87 12.00 12.90 14.08
N ASP A 88 11.69 12.78 15.37
CA ASP A 88 10.66 11.86 15.82
C ASP A 88 9.23 12.42 15.64
N TYR A 89 8.23 11.57 15.87
CA TYR A 89 6.83 11.93 15.63
C TYR A 89 6.29 12.99 16.60
N GLU A 90 6.78 13.05 17.85
CA GLU A 90 6.36 14.05 18.83
C GLU A 90 7.01 15.40 18.55
N GLU A 91 8.31 15.40 18.24
CA GLU A 91 9.05 16.60 17.81
C GLU A 91 8.39 17.25 16.58
N MET A 92 7.97 16.44 15.60
CA MET A 92 7.23 16.92 14.43
C MET A 92 5.92 17.59 14.82
N LYS A 93 5.13 16.97 15.70
CA LYS A 93 3.86 17.53 16.17
C LYS A 93 4.04 18.86 16.88
N GLU A 94 5.06 18.97 17.73
CA GLU A 94 5.38 20.24 18.39
C GLU A 94 5.79 21.32 17.37
N MET A 95 6.66 20.96 16.42
CA MET A 95 7.24 21.88 15.45
C MET A 95 6.20 22.51 14.52
N ILE A 96 5.18 21.75 14.10
CA ILE A 96 4.07 22.26 13.26
C ILE A 96 3.44 23.50 13.89
N SER A 97 3.33 23.54 15.22
CA SER A 97 2.75 24.67 15.95
C SER A 97 3.78 25.76 16.30
N LYS A 98 5.00 25.37 16.66
CA LYS A 98 6.06 26.27 17.14
C LYS A 98 6.73 27.06 16.02
N ASP A 99 7.09 26.38 14.93
CA ASP A 99 7.74 26.99 13.76
C ASP A 99 7.30 26.31 12.45
N PRO A 100 6.11 26.66 11.93
CA PRO A 100 5.58 26.08 10.71
C PRO A 100 6.46 26.34 9.47
N ASN A 101 7.25 27.42 9.47
CA ASN A 101 8.10 27.76 8.33
C ASN A 101 9.34 26.87 8.29
N GLU A 102 10.01 26.70 9.43
CA GLU A 102 11.13 25.76 9.54
C GLU A 102 10.65 24.32 9.30
N PHE A 103 9.43 23.97 9.73
CA PHE A 103 8.85 22.64 9.45
C PHE A 103 8.76 22.38 7.94
N LYS A 104 8.21 23.33 7.17
CA LYS A 104 8.15 23.23 5.70
C LYS A 104 9.53 23.09 5.07
N THR A 105 10.53 23.82 5.57
CA THR A 105 11.92 23.71 5.11
C THR A 105 12.45 22.28 5.32
N LYS A 106 12.26 21.71 6.53
CA LYS A 106 12.69 20.36 6.85
C LYS A 106 11.97 19.28 6.04
N VAL A 107 10.66 19.43 5.81
CA VAL A 107 9.89 18.53 4.92
C VAL A 107 10.50 18.52 3.52
N LYS A 108 10.75 19.70 2.92
CA LYS A 108 11.33 19.80 1.58
C LYS A 108 12.73 19.17 1.51
N GLN A 109 13.59 19.44 2.48
CA GLN A 109 14.93 18.82 2.56
C GLN A 109 14.83 17.29 2.65
N SER A 110 13.88 16.79 3.42
CA SER A 110 13.66 15.35 3.58
C SER A 110 13.14 14.71 2.29
N LEU A 111 12.26 15.38 1.54
CA LEU A 111 11.78 14.89 0.24
C LEU A 111 12.90 14.78 -0.80
N VAL A 112 13.82 15.75 -0.83
CA VAL A 112 15.00 15.68 -1.70
C VAL A 112 15.84 14.46 -1.35
N ARG A 113 16.16 14.26 -0.06
CA ARG A 113 16.93 13.09 0.40
C ARG A 113 16.23 11.76 0.14
N HIS A 114 14.90 11.72 0.33
CA HIS A 114 14.09 10.52 0.07
C HIS A 114 14.19 10.11 -1.40
N VAL A 115 14.05 11.07 -2.32
CA VAL A 115 14.21 10.81 -3.76
C VAL A 115 15.64 10.41 -4.11
N GLU A 116 16.65 11.04 -3.53
CA GLU A 116 18.05 10.68 -3.80
C GLU A 116 18.35 9.20 -3.52
N VAL A 117 17.84 8.66 -2.42
CA VAL A 117 18.04 7.23 -2.10
C VAL A 117 17.16 6.31 -2.97
N ILE A 118 15.94 6.73 -3.30
CA ILE A 118 15.09 6.00 -4.26
C ILE A 118 15.78 5.93 -5.62
N ASN A 119 16.33 7.04 -6.14
CA ASN A 119 17.08 7.08 -7.40
C ASN A 119 18.24 6.08 -7.40
N LYS A 120 19.04 6.06 -6.32
CA LYS A 120 20.16 5.12 -6.18
C LYS A 120 19.73 3.65 -6.15
N LEU A 121 18.61 3.33 -5.51
CA LEU A 121 18.06 1.97 -5.47
C LEU A 121 17.46 1.57 -6.81
N SER A 122 16.76 2.49 -7.48
CA SER A 122 16.18 2.28 -8.81
C SER A 122 17.26 2.05 -9.86
N GLU A 123 18.38 2.77 -9.79
CA GLU A 123 19.56 2.52 -10.63
C GLU A 123 20.15 1.11 -10.44
N LYS A 124 19.94 0.51 -9.26
CA LYS A 124 20.33 -0.87 -8.96
C LYS A 124 19.24 -1.91 -9.30
N GLY A 125 18.11 -1.49 -9.88
CA GLY A 125 17.05 -2.37 -10.37
C GLY A 125 15.78 -2.41 -9.53
N MET A 126 15.63 -1.57 -8.50
CA MET A 126 14.35 -1.43 -7.80
C MET A 126 13.28 -0.84 -8.72
N TYR A 127 12.09 -1.45 -8.76
CA TYR A 127 10.94 -0.87 -9.42
C TYR A 127 10.18 0.05 -8.44
N PHE A 128 10.29 1.36 -8.63
CA PHE A 128 9.58 2.35 -7.81
C PHE A 128 8.38 2.95 -8.53
N TRP A 129 7.27 3.14 -7.82
CA TRP A 129 6.09 3.86 -8.31
C TRP A 129 5.49 4.79 -7.25
N ASP A 130 4.76 5.81 -7.69
CA ASP A 130 3.98 6.72 -6.83
C ASP A 130 2.60 6.11 -6.51
N TYR A 131 2.21 6.02 -5.24
CA TYR A 131 0.96 5.37 -4.84
C TYR A 131 -0.28 6.27 -4.92
N GLY A 132 -0.21 7.39 -5.64
CA GLY A 132 -1.28 8.38 -5.74
C GLY A 132 -1.41 9.25 -4.49
N ASN A 133 -0.33 9.41 -3.73
CA ASN A 133 -0.30 10.19 -2.50
C ASN A 133 0.32 11.59 -2.66
N ALA A 134 0.59 11.99 -3.92
CA ALA A 134 1.27 13.22 -4.32
C ALA A 134 2.77 13.26 -3.99
N PHE A 135 3.42 12.11 -3.83
CA PHE A 135 4.86 12.04 -3.52
C PHE A 135 5.73 12.71 -4.59
N LEU A 136 5.60 12.30 -5.84
CA LEU A 136 6.40 12.88 -6.94
C LEU A 136 6.11 14.37 -7.14
N LEU A 137 4.85 14.77 -6.96
CA LEU A 137 4.45 16.17 -7.08
C LEU A 137 5.12 17.04 -6.00
N GLU A 138 4.97 16.68 -4.73
CA GLU A 138 5.58 17.47 -3.63
C GLU A 138 7.10 17.39 -3.64
N ALA A 139 7.68 16.25 -4.02
CA ALA A 139 9.11 16.13 -4.20
C ALA A 139 9.63 17.05 -5.33
N SER A 140 8.92 17.15 -6.46
CA SER A 140 9.29 18.08 -7.53
C SER A 140 9.23 19.55 -7.08
N ARG A 141 8.20 19.91 -6.29
CA ARG A 141 8.05 21.25 -5.68
C ARG A 141 9.15 21.56 -4.65
N ALA A 142 9.69 20.53 -4.01
CA ALA A 142 10.85 20.63 -3.13
C ALA A 142 12.19 20.73 -3.88
N GLY A 143 12.20 20.51 -5.20
CA GLY A 143 13.42 20.53 -6.03
C GLY A 143 14.13 19.18 -6.13
N ALA A 144 13.45 18.07 -5.78
CA ALA A 144 14.01 16.73 -5.91
C ALA A 144 14.14 16.29 -7.38
N ASP A 145 15.11 15.43 -7.67
CA ASP A 145 15.36 14.90 -9.03
C ASP A 145 14.36 13.79 -9.38
N VAL A 146 13.11 14.18 -9.63
CA VAL A 146 12.00 13.29 -10.02
C VAL A 146 11.45 13.58 -11.41
N LEU A 147 11.94 14.62 -12.10
CA LEU A 147 11.43 15.01 -13.42
C LEU A 147 12.18 14.29 -14.55
N SER A 148 11.47 13.96 -15.62
CA SER A 148 12.02 13.31 -16.81
C SER A 148 11.28 13.79 -18.06
N GLN A 149 12.03 14.15 -19.10
CA GLN A 149 11.46 14.43 -20.43
C GLN A 149 11.20 13.15 -21.25
N LYS A 150 11.58 11.98 -20.72
CA LYS A 150 11.48 10.70 -21.42
C LYS A 150 10.16 9.97 -21.16
N THR A 151 9.35 10.47 -20.23
CA THR A 151 8.08 9.86 -19.82
C THR A 151 6.93 10.81 -20.15
N GLU A 152 5.76 10.26 -20.46
CA GLU A 152 4.57 11.06 -20.77
C GLU A 152 4.08 11.86 -19.57
N SER A 153 4.21 11.29 -18.36
CA SER A 153 3.84 11.95 -17.10
C SER A 153 4.78 13.11 -16.71
N GLY A 154 5.94 13.23 -17.36
CA GLY A 154 6.98 14.20 -16.98
C GLY A 154 7.77 13.81 -15.73
N PHE A 155 7.48 12.67 -15.11
CA PHE A 155 8.18 12.14 -13.93
C PHE A 155 9.01 10.90 -14.25
N ARG A 156 10.11 10.70 -13.53
CA ARG A 156 11.00 9.53 -13.66
C ARG A 156 10.32 8.21 -13.32
N TYR A 157 9.35 8.26 -12.40
CA TYR A 157 8.64 7.09 -11.89
C TYR A 157 7.18 7.11 -12.33
N PRO A 158 6.59 5.95 -12.62
CA PRO A 158 5.19 5.84 -12.96
C PRO A 158 4.29 6.10 -11.75
N SER A 159 3.03 6.48 -12.04
CA SER A 159 1.95 6.51 -11.06
C SER A 159 1.26 5.15 -11.01
N TYR A 160 0.94 4.67 -9.80
CA TYR A 160 0.18 3.44 -9.56
C TYR A 160 -1.10 3.38 -10.40
N VAL A 161 -1.79 4.52 -10.54
CA VAL A 161 -3.06 4.60 -11.26
C VAL A 161 -2.86 4.49 -12.76
N GLU A 162 -1.88 5.21 -13.30
CA GLU A 162 -1.69 5.30 -14.75
C GLU A 162 -1.00 4.06 -15.33
N ASP A 163 -0.12 3.44 -14.54
CA ASP A 163 0.79 2.41 -15.03
C ASP A 163 0.39 0.99 -14.62
N ILE A 164 -0.22 0.83 -13.43
CA ILE A 164 -0.63 -0.47 -12.90
C ILE A 164 -2.15 -0.59 -12.96
N MET A 165 -2.88 0.22 -12.20
CA MET A 165 -4.32 0.02 -11.99
C MET A 165 -5.18 0.35 -13.21
N GLY A 166 -4.84 1.38 -13.97
CA GLY A 166 -5.57 1.77 -15.18
C GLY A 166 -5.60 0.61 -16.18
N PRO A 167 -4.42 0.21 -16.71
CA PRO A 167 -4.34 -0.82 -17.74
C PRO A 167 -4.78 -2.20 -17.29
N ILE A 168 -4.60 -2.54 -16.01
CA ILE A 168 -4.84 -3.90 -15.51
C ILE A 168 -6.26 -4.04 -14.93
N CYS A 169 -6.79 -2.99 -14.29
CA CYS A 169 -8.06 -3.06 -13.57
C CYS A 169 -9.12 -2.14 -14.19
N PHE A 170 -8.89 -0.82 -14.19
CA PHE A 170 -9.95 0.16 -14.42
C PHE A 170 -10.41 0.23 -15.87
N ASP A 171 -9.51 0.04 -16.83
CA ASP A 171 -9.87 0.01 -18.26
C ASP A 171 -10.82 -1.15 -18.59
N TYR A 172 -10.79 -2.22 -17.78
CA TYR A 172 -11.69 -3.37 -17.86
C TYR A 172 -12.85 -3.31 -16.85
N GLY A 173 -13.02 -2.20 -16.14
CA GLY A 173 -14.10 -1.98 -15.17
C GLY A 173 -13.89 -2.64 -13.81
N PHE A 174 -12.78 -3.36 -13.58
CA PHE A 174 -12.47 -3.91 -12.26
C PHE A 174 -12.21 -2.78 -11.28
N GLY A 175 -12.87 -2.83 -10.13
CA GLY A 175 -12.71 -1.82 -9.10
C GLY A 175 -13.25 -2.32 -7.77
N PRO A 176 -13.04 -1.56 -6.69
CA PRO A 176 -13.35 -1.98 -5.33
C PRO A 176 -14.87 -2.14 -5.16
N PHE A 177 -15.31 -3.39 -5.10
CA PHE A 177 -16.66 -3.80 -4.76
C PHE A 177 -16.72 -4.20 -3.28
N ARG A 178 -17.67 -3.62 -2.54
CA ARG A 178 -17.79 -3.75 -1.09
C ARG A 178 -19.22 -4.02 -0.68
N TRP A 179 -19.37 -4.84 0.34
CA TRP A 179 -20.67 -5.06 0.99
C TRP A 179 -20.51 -5.17 2.50
N VAL A 180 -21.65 -5.05 3.19
CA VAL A 180 -21.76 -5.18 4.64
C VAL A 180 -22.99 -6.05 4.94
N CYS A 181 -22.83 -7.07 5.77
CA CYS A 181 -23.92 -7.88 6.29
C CYS A 181 -24.60 -7.11 7.43
N SER A 182 -25.82 -6.61 7.20
CA SER A 182 -26.56 -5.79 8.17
C SER A 182 -26.98 -6.53 9.44
N SER A 183 -26.98 -7.86 9.41
CA SER A 183 -27.21 -8.72 10.57
C SER A 183 -26.10 -8.65 11.63
N GLY A 184 -24.88 -8.28 11.22
CA GLY A 184 -23.69 -8.33 12.09
C GLY A 184 -23.16 -9.74 12.38
N ASN A 185 -23.69 -10.78 11.71
CA ASN A 185 -23.33 -12.17 11.94
C ASN A 185 -22.16 -12.63 11.05
N ASP A 186 -21.20 -13.35 11.64
CA ASP A 186 -20.08 -13.96 10.88
C ASP A 186 -20.55 -14.99 9.86
N GLN A 187 -21.65 -15.70 10.17
CA GLN A 187 -22.23 -16.68 9.26
C GLN A 187 -22.69 -16.06 7.93
N ASP A 188 -23.27 -14.86 7.96
CA ASP A 188 -23.71 -14.17 6.74
C ASP A 188 -22.50 -13.69 5.93
N LEU A 189 -21.41 -13.32 6.60
CA LEU A 189 -20.16 -12.99 5.91
C LEU A 189 -19.57 -14.21 5.21
N ALA A 190 -19.54 -15.37 5.87
CA ALA A 190 -19.08 -16.61 5.26
C ALA A 190 -19.96 -17.04 4.07
N VAL A 191 -21.29 -16.88 4.16
CA VAL A 191 -22.21 -17.16 3.05
C VAL A 191 -21.96 -16.20 1.88
N THR A 192 -21.81 -14.91 2.14
CA THR A 192 -21.53 -13.91 1.08
C THR A 192 -20.15 -14.11 0.45
N ASP A 193 -19.12 -14.49 1.21
CA ASP A 193 -17.80 -14.86 0.70
C ASP A 193 -17.90 -16.08 -0.25
N ALA A 194 -18.66 -17.11 0.14
CA ALA A 194 -18.86 -18.30 -0.69
C ALA A 194 -19.64 -18.01 -1.98
N ILE A 195 -20.69 -17.17 -1.91
CA ILE A 195 -21.44 -16.71 -3.08
C ILE A 195 -20.50 -15.95 -4.03
N ALA A 196 -19.74 -14.99 -3.52
CA ALA A 196 -18.81 -14.19 -4.32
C ALA A 196 -17.76 -15.09 -4.99
N SER A 197 -17.14 -16.03 -4.26
CA SER A 197 -16.19 -16.98 -4.85
C SER A 197 -16.81 -17.80 -5.99
N LYS A 198 -18.02 -18.34 -5.78
CA LYS A 198 -18.73 -19.14 -6.79
C LYS A 198 -18.99 -18.34 -8.07
N VAL A 199 -19.47 -17.10 -7.94
CA VAL A 199 -19.73 -16.20 -9.07
C VAL A 199 -18.44 -15.88 -9.81
N LEU A 200 -17.39 -15.47 -9.10
CA LEU A 200 -16.10 -15.15 -9.71
C LEU A 200 -15.48 -16.35 -10.43
N ARG A 201 -15.59 -17.58 -9.87
CA ARG A 201 -15.11 -18.81 -10.52
C ARG A 201 -15.82 -19.11 -11.82
N LYS A 202 -17.14 -18.90 -11.86
CA LYS A 202 -17.93 -19.03 -13.10
C LYS A 202 -17.43 -18.01 -14.14
N LEU A 203 -17.34 -16.74 -13.76
CA LEU A 203 -16.89 -15.67 -14.66
C LEU A 203 -15.46 -15.88 -15.16
N ALA A 204 -14.55 -16.30 -14.28
CA ALA A 204 -13.17 -16.62 -14.66
C ALA A 204 -13.07 -17.71 -15.74
N SER A 205 -14.02 -18.67 -15.75
CA SER A 205 -14.03 -19.74 -16.74
C SER A 205 -14.48 -19.30 -18.13
N GLU A 206 -15.27 -18.21 -18.20
CA GLU A 206 -15.82 -17.61 -19.42
C GLU A 206 -15.01 -16.39 -19.89
N ALA A 207 -14.15 -15.85 -19.02
CA ALA A 207 -13.40 -14.63 -19.25
C ALA A 207 -12.32 -14.80 -20.34
N PRO A 208 -12.10 -13.77 -21.18
CA PRO A 208 -10.97 -13.71 -22.07
C PRO A 208 -9.66 -13.62 -21.27
N ASP A 209 -8.54 -14.04 -21.86
CA ASP A 209 -7.27 -14.23 -21.16
C ASP A 209 -6.74 -12.93 -20.54
N GLU A 210 -7.06 -11.77 -21.14
CA GLU A 210 -6.61 -10.45 -20.70
C GLU A 210 -7.11 -10.06 -19.30
N ILE A 211 -8.31 -10.49 -18.90
CA ILE A 211 -8.91 -10.15 -17.59
C ILE A 211 -8.98 -11.34 -16.63
N LYS A 212 -8.59 -12.52 -17.10
CA LYS A 212 -8.72 -13.77 -16.35
C LYS A 212 -7.88 -13.76 -15.07
N SER A 213 -6.70 -13.16 -15.14
CA SER A 213 -5.82 -12.96 -13.97
C SER A 213 -6.53 -12.16 -12.88
N GLN A 214 -7.26 -11.10 -13.23
CA GLN A 214 -7.99 -10.28 -12.26
C GLN A 214 -9.04 -11.08 -11.50
N TYR A 215 -9.79 -11.96 -12.17
CA TYR A 215 -10.70 -12.85 -11.45
C TYR A 215 -9.96 -13.80 -10.52
N TYR A 216 -8.87 -14.44 -10.97
CA TYR A 216 -8.13 -15.39 -10.13
C TYR A 216 -7.46 -14.74 -8.91
N ASP A 217 -6.97 -13.51 -9.04
CA ASP A 217 -6.43 -12.75 -7.91
C ASP A 217 -7.52 -12.49 -6.87
N ASN A 218 -8.73 -12.13 -7.31
CA ASN A 218 -9.87 -11.88 -6.43
C ASN A 218 -10.49 -13.16 -5.85
N ILE A 219 -10.46 -14.28 -6.58
CA ILE A 219 -10.84 -15.61 -6.06
C ILE A 219 -9.87 -16.04 -4.96
N ARG A 220 -8.56 -15.93 -5.22
CA ARG A 220 -7.54 -16.25 -4.22
C ARG A 220 -7.72 -15.37 -2.99
N TRP A 221 -7.96 -14.07 -3.18
CA TRP A 221 -8.24 -13.16 -2.07
C TRP A 221 -9.45 -13.61 -1.25
N ILE A 222 -10.63 -13.76 -1.86
CA ILE A 222 -11.88 -14.03 -1.13
C ILE A 222 -11.83 -15.37 -0.38
N GLU A 223 -11.17 -16.38 -0.94
CA GLU A 223 -11.05 -17.71 -0.32
C GLU A 223 -10.10 -17.75 0.88
N ASN A 224 -9.14 -16.82 0.96
CA ASN A 224 -8.22 -16.72 2.09
C ASN A 224 -8.63 -15.58 3.05
N ALA A 225 -9.67 -14.81 2.73
CA ALA A 225 -9.98 -13.57 3.45
C ALA A 225 -10.46 -13.79 4.89
N GLU A 226 -11.02 -14.96 5.19
CA GLU A 226 -11.38 -15.37 6.55
C GLU A 226 -10.14 -15.72 7.39
N GLU A 227 -9.21 -16.51 6.83
CA GLU A 227 -7.97 -16.94 7.51
C GLU A 227 -7.09 -15.75 7.93
N ASN A 228 -7.15 -14.65 7.18
CA ASN A 228 -6.40 -13.42 7.50
C ASN A 228 -7.01 -12.62 8.67
N GLY A 229 -8.23 -12.92 9.14
CA GLY A 229 -8.81 -12.31 10.35
C GLY A 229 -8.98 -10.78 10.31
N LEU A 230 -9.15 -10.18 9.13
CA LEU A 230 -9.05 -8.71 8.94
C LEU A 230 -10.33 -7.91 9.29
N VAL A 231 -11.40 -8.56 9.72
CA VAL A 231 -12.70 -7.91 9.98
C VAL A 231 -12.66 -7.14 11.30
N VAL A 232 -12.84 -5.82 11.23
CA VAL A 232 -12.93 -4.93 12.40
C VAL A 232 -14.26 -4.18 12.38
N GLY A 233 -15.09 -4.37 13.40
CA GLY A 233 -16.39 -3.72 13.51
C GLY A 233 -17.47 -4.44 12.72
N SER A 234 -17.99 -3.80 11.66
CA SER A 234 -19.05 -4.39 10.84
C SER A 234 -18.56 -5.59 10.04
N LYS A 235 -19.45 -6.57 9.84
CA LYS A 235 -19.18 -7.75 9.01
C LYS A 235 -19.20 -7.34 7.55
N ALA A 236 -18.03 -6.99 7.03
CA ALA A 236 -17.85 -6.39 5.73
C ALA A 236 -16.70 -7.08 4.98
N ARG A 237 -16.81 -7.09 3.66
CA ARG A 237 -15.79 -7.61 2.76
C ARG A 237 -15.61 -6.66 1.58
N ILE A 238 -14.41 -6.71 1.01
CA ILE A 238 -14.03 -6.02 -0.22
C ILE A 238 -13.42 -7.05 -1.17
N LEU A 239 -13.62 -6.86 -2.47
CA LEU A 239 -12.82 -7.47 -3.55
C LEU A 239 -12.90 -6.55 -4.77
N TYR A 240 -12.17 -6.87 -5.83
CA TYR A 240 -12.32 -6.23 -7.13
C TYR A 240 -13.22 -7.05 -8.05
N ALA A 241 -14.17 -6.38 -8.69
CA ALA A 241 -15.04 -6.97 -9.70
C ALA A 241 -15.31 -5.94 -10.81
N ASP A 242 -15.43 -6.45 -12.03
CA ASP A 242 -15.88 -5.71 -13.21
C ASP A 242 -17.41 -5.53 -13.22
N GLU A 243 -17.96 -4.94 -14.27
CA GLU A 243 -19.41 -4.72 -14.40
C GLU A 243 -20.21 -6.03 -14.19
N ARG A 244 -19.84 -7.09 -14.93
CA ARG A 244 -20.55 -8.39 -14.84
C ARG A 244 -20.43 -8.99 -13.45
N GLY A 245 -19.22 -9.01 -12.88
CA GLY A 245 -18.99 -9.52 -11.53
C GLY A 245 -19.82 -8.80 -10.48
N ARG A 246 -19.91 -7.47 -10.54
CA ARG A 246 -20.72 -6.70 -9.57
C ARG A 246 -22.21 -7.02 -9.68
N VAL A 247 -22.73 -7.12 -10.90
CA VAL A 247 -24.16 -7.41 -11.13
C VAL A 247 -24.50 -8.82 -10.65
N GLU A 248 -23.76 -9.84 -11.07
CA GLU A 248 -24.05 -11.24 -10.71
C GLU A 248 -23.88 -11.50 -9.21
N ILE A 249 -22.87 -10.92 -8.56
CA ILE A 249 -22.70 -11.05 -7.09
C ILE A 249 -23.87 -10.37 -6.35
N ALA A 250 -24.25 -9.17 -6.77
CA ALA A 250 -25.34 -8.43 -6.12
C ALA A 250 -26.69 -9.15 -6.28
N GLU A 251 -26.96 -9.73 -7.45
CA GLU A 251 -28.16 -10.53 -7.70
C GLU A 251 -28.20 -11.77 -6.79
N GLU A 252 -27.10 -12.52 -6.70
CA GLU A 252 -27.03 -13.70 -5.84
C GLU A 252 -27.10 -13.36 -4.34
N PHE A 253 -26.54 -12.23 -3.90
CA PHE A 253 -26.74 -11.74 -2.54
C PHE A 253 -28.22 -11.43 -2.27
N ASN A 254 -28.91 -10.78 -3.22
CA ASN A 254 -30.32 -10.48 -3.07
C ASN A 254 -31.18 -11.76 -3.02
N ASN A 255 -30.84 -12.77 -3.84
CA ASN A 255 -31.49 -14.09 -3.81
C ASN A 255 -31.28 -14.82 -2.48
N ALA A 256 -30.12 -14.67 -1.84
CA ALA A 256 -29.83 -15.29 -0.54
C ALA A 256 -30.57 -14.61 0.64
N ILE A 257 -31.06 -13.38 0.45
CA ILE A 257 -31.84 -12.64 1.45
C ILE A 257 -33.35 -12.97 1.34
N ALA A 258 -33.83 -13.23 0.12
CA ALA A 258 -35.24 -13.45 -0.22
C ALA A 258 -35.79 -14.79 0.32
#